data_AF-A0A1Y5G173-F1
#
_entry.id   AF-A0A1Y5G173-F1
#
_cell.length_a   1.000
_cell.length_b   1.000
_cell.length_c   1.000
_cell.angle_alpha   90.00
_cell.angle_beta   90.00
_cell.angle_gamma   90.00
#
_symmetry.space_group_name_H-M   'P 1'
#
loop_
_entity.id
_entity.type
_entity.pdbx_description
1 polymer ?
#
loop_
_entity_poly.entity_id
_entity_poly.type
_entity_poly.pdbx_seq_one_letter_code
_entity_poly.pdbx_strand_id
1 'polypeptide(L)' 'MPLAFVTFKLEQVLEEEVILWRMKGRTTSFKISRHVIFVGEFPMTSSGKIRKVEPRAQTQNILGDD' A
#
# COMPACT_ATOMS: atom_id res chain seq x y z
N MET A 1 -5.32 9.02 -6.67
CA MET A 1 -3.85 8.83 -6.76
C MET A 1 -3.52 7.35 -6.54
N PRO A 2 -2.48 6.76 -7.17
CA PRO A 2 -2.04 5.40 -6.83
C PRO A 2 -1.38 5.35 -5.45
N LEU A 3 -1.78 4.35 -4.66
CA LEU A 3 -1.38 4.11 -3.28
C LEU A 3 -1.04 2.63 -3.10
N ALA A 4 0.06 2.33 -2.41
CA ALA A 4 0.44 0.96 -2.09
C ALA A 4 0.04 0.62 -0.65
N PHE A 5 -0.51 -0.58 -0.44
CA PHE A 5 -0.65 -1.19 0.88
C PHE A 5 0.30 -2.38 0.96
N VAL A 6 1.09 -2.45 2.04
CA VAL A 6 2.18 -3.42 2.19
C VAL A 6 2.07 -4.07 3.57
N THR A 7 2.23 -5.40 3.62
CA THR A 7 2.41 -6.15 4.87
C THR A 7 3.84 -6.71 4.92
N PHE A 8 4.41 -6.78 6.11
CA PHE A 8 5.73 -7.36 6.34
C PHE A 8 5.63 -8.88 6.48
N LYS A 9 6.67 -9.60 6.08
CA LYS A 9 6.92 -10.92 6.69
C LYS A 9 7.45 -10.70 8.10
N LEU A 10 7.27 -11.71 8.97
CA LEU A 10 7.77 -11.68 10.35
C LEU A 10 9.25 -11.26 10.37
N GLU A 11 9.61 -10.42 11.34
CA GLU A 11 10.97 -9.89 11.57
C GLU A 11 11.57 -9.06 10.42
N GLN A 12 10.80 -8.67 9.40
CA GLN A 12 11.27 -7.77 8.35
C GLN A 12 10.91 -6.30 8.62
N VAL A 13 11.89 -5.42 8.42
CA VAL A 13 11.73 -3.96 8.43
C VAL A 13 12.12 -3.43 7.04
N LEU A 14 11.35 -2.47 6.51
CA LEU A 14 11.62 -1.82 5.23
C LEU A 14 10.99 -0.43 5.22
N GLU A 15 11.75 0.57 4.79
CA GLU A 15 11.28 1.95 4.65
C GLU A 15 10.52 2.17 3.34
N GLU A 16 9.65 3.18 3.31
CA GLU A 16 8.84 3.54 2.15
C GLU A 16 9.72 3.92 0.94
N GLU A 17 10.75 4.74 1.17
CA GLU A 17 11.71 5.19 0.17
C GLU A 17 12.37 4.01 -0.56
N VAL A 18 12.67 2.93 0.17
CA VAL A 18 13.29 1.72 -0.39
C VAL A 18 12.31 0.95 -1.28
N ILE A 19 11.00 0.99 -0.98
CA ILE A 19 9.95 0.41 -1.82
C ILE A 19 9.72 1.27 -3.07
N LEU A 20 9.67 2.60 -2.93
CA LEU A 20 9.45 3.52 -4.04
C LEU A 20 10.66 3.58 -5.00
N TRP A 21 11.89 3.66 -4.47
CA TRP A 21 13.13 3.44 -5.23
C TRP A 21 13.14 2.03 -5.83
N ARG A 22 12.64 1.05 -5.07
CA ARG A 22 12.34 -0.35 -5.45
C ARG A 22 11.70 -0.50 -6.83
N MET A 23 10.81 0.43 -7.19
CA MET A 23 10.01 0.41 -8.43
C MET A 23 10.55 1.31 -9.55
N LYS A 24 11.49 2.23 -9.28
CA LYS A 24 12.10 3.10 -10.31
C LYS A 24 12.82 2.24 -11.37
N GLY A 25 12.61 2.57 -12.64
CA GLY A 25 13.15 1.81 -13.78
C GLY A 25 12.51 0.44 -14.04
N ARG A 26 11.71 -0.11 -13.11
CA ARG A 26 11.00 -1.40 -13.27
C ARG A 26 9.57 -1.24 -13.82
N THR A 27 9.02 -0.03 -13.77
CA THR A 27 7.72 0.30 -14.37
C THR A 27 7.67 1.78 -14.76
N THR A 28 6.62 2.21 -15.46
CA THR A 28 6.44 3.61 -15.85
C THR A 28 6.15 4.47 -14.63
N SER A 29 6.71 5.69 -14.56
CA SER A 29 6.65 6.57 -13.39
C SER A 29 5.23 6.80 -12.85
N PHE A 30 4.24 6.97 -13.73
CA PHE A 30 2.83 7.15 -13.36
C PHE A 30 2.15 5.94 -12.70
N LYS A 31 2.79 4.75 -12.72
CA LYS A 31 2.32 3.54 -12.03
C LYS A 31 2.99 3.34 -10.67
N ILE A 32 4.04 4.10 -10.36
CA ILE A 32 4.65 4.10 -9.02
C ILE A 32 3.69 4.85 -8.08
N SER A 33 3.37 4.26 -6.93
CA SER A 33 2.52 4.90 -5.93
C SER A 33 3.24 6.12 -5.35
N ARG A 34 2.50 7.16 -4.93
CA ARG A 34 3.13 8.30 -4.24
C ARG A 34 3.33 8.09 -2.75
N HIS A 35 2.54 7.17 -2.17
CA HIS A 35 2.60 6.82 -0.76
C HIS A 35 2.55 5.29 -0.57
N VAL A 36 3.07 4.80 0.56
CA VAL A 36 3.01 3.41 1.02
C VAL A 36 2.41 3.36 2.43
N ILE A 37 1.34 2.59 2.61
CA ILE A 37 0.77 2.32 3.93
C ILE A 37 1.14 0.91 4.36
N PHE A 38 1.79 0.79 5.51
CA PHE A 38 2.10 -0.48 6.15
C PHE A 38 0.91 -0.98 6.98
N VAL A 39 0.55 -2.25 6.81
CA VAL A 39 -0.54 -2.92 7.53
C VAL A 39 -0.04 -4.24 8.13
N GLY A 40 -0.43 -4.54 9.37
CA GLY A 40 -0.08 -5.81 10.01
C GLY A 40 -0.65 -7.00 9.24
N GLU A 41 -1.95 -6.94 8.93
CA GLU A 41 -2.63 -7.89 8.05
C GLU A 41 -3.55 -7.13 7.08
N PHE A 42 -3.90 -7.75 5.94
CA PHE A 42 -4.96 -7.24 5.07
C PHE A 42 -6.34 -7.62 5.62
N PRO A 43 -7.36 -6.75 5.54
CA PRO A 43 -8.74 -7.16 5.83
C PRO A 43 -9.19 -8.18 4.79
N MET A 44 -9.72 -9.32 5.24
CA MET A 44 -10.10 -10.47 4.41
C MET A 44 -11.61 -10.76 4.47
N THR A 45 -12.15 -11.34 3.40
CA THR A 45 -13.43 -12.05 3.46
C THR A 45 -13.28 -13.39 4.17
N SER A 46 -14.39 -14.00 4.60
CA SER A 46 -14.47 -15.39 5.07
C SER A 46 -13.95 -16.44 4.07
N SER A 47 -13.71 -16.05 2.82
CA SER A 47 -13.14 -16.85 1.73
C SER A 47 -11.68 -16.47 1.39
N GLY A 48 -10.99 -15.74 2.27
CA GLY A 48 -9.56 -15.41 2.13
C GLY A 48 -9.23 -14.41 1.02
N LYS A 49 -10.19 -13.57 0.59
CA LYS A 49 -9.99 -12.55 -0.45
C LYS A 49 -9.85 -11.16 0.20
N ILE A 50 -8.87 -10.37 -0.24
CA ILE A 50 -8.64 -9.02 0.30
C ILE A 50 -9.89 -8.13 0.09
N ARG A 51 -10.48 -7.67 1.20
CA ARG A 51 -11.68 -6.84 1.26
C ARG A 51 -11.33 -5.36 1.01
N LYS A 52 -10.99 -5.05 -0.25
CA LYS A 52 -10.52 -3.73 -0.74
C LYS A 52 -11.48 -2.53 -0.55
N VAL A 53 -12.53 -2.62 0.27
CA VAL A 53 -13.38 -1.45 0.61
C VAL A 53 -12.81 -0.70 1.81
N GLU A 54 -12.33 -1.41 2.83
CA GLU A 54 -11.77 -0.79 4.05
C GLU A 54 -10.48 0.00 3.77
N PRO A 55 -9.46 -0.52 3.04
CA PRO A 55 -8.27 0.26 2.72
C PRO A 55 -8.58 1.52 1.87
N ARG A 56 -9.63 1.47 1.04
CA ARG A 56 -10.06 2.64 0.24
C ARG A 56 -10.75 3.70 1.08
N ALA A 57 -11.58 3.32 2.06
CA ALA A 57 -12.14 4.27 3.01
C ALA A 57 -11.03 4.93 3.86
N GLN A 58 -10.06 4.14 4.33
CA GLN A 58 -8.87 4.65 5.01
C GLN A 58 -8.04 5.60 4.11
N THR A 59 -7.96 5.34 2.80
CA THR A 59 -7.22 6.19 1.85
C THR A 59 -7.72 7.63 1.83
N GLN A 60 -9.04 7.86 1.86
CA GLN A 60 -9.60 9.23 1.88
C GLN A 60 -9.24 9.94 3.19
N ASN A 61 -9.44 9.27 4.32
CA ASN A 61 -9.13 9.82 5.65
C ASN A 61 -7.63 10.13 5.86
N ILE A 62 -6.72 9.42 5.17
CA ILE A 62 -5.26 9.54 5.35
C ILE A 62 -4.65 10.55 4.37
N LEU A 63 -5.20 10.70 3.16
CA LEU A 63 -4.69 11.67 2.18
C LEU A 63 -5.37 13.05 2.29
N GLY A 64 -6.57 13.11 2.89
CA GLY A 64 -7.40 14.32 2.89
C GLY A 64 -8.17 14.50 1.57
N ASP A 65 -9.22 15.31 1.63
CA ASP A 65 -9.93 15.79 0.44
C ASP A 65 -9.27 17.12 -0.01
N ASP A 66 -8.41 17.03 -1.03
CA ASP A 66 -7.91 18.15 -1.87
C ASP A 66 -8.91 18.48 -3.00
#